data_AF-A0A8B5WVD0-F1
#
_entry.id   AF-A0A8B5WVD0-F1
#
_cell.length_a   1.000
_cell.length_b   1.000
_cell.length_c   1.000
_cell.angle_alpha   90.00
_cell.angle_beta   90.00
_cell.angle_gamma   90.00
#
_symmetry.space_group_name_H-M   'P 1'
#
loop_
_entity.id
_entity.type
_entity.pdbx_description
1 polymer ?
#
loop_
_entity_poly.entity_id
_entity_poly.type
_entity_poly.pdbx_seq_one_letter_code
_entity_poly.pdbx_strand_id
1 'polypeptide(L)'
;MAAGRSGGTGRVRGGRDPQRRVTGALRHGRRVRLWPRRQSGAGSIDRDRGAGGPAPVRLRRQPSVEPVARRGDRQHGRAVLQAAHPLRQAGRVVRRRGALAVQASAVADPTGCDLQSRRRRTVRFAAGRRASPSSGNPPERLASLPAVHRRLRSFPMTVYRFRATPLTPIHVGDGNTLAPEDYLIEGDHLIQFNRAATLREMKPETRRQLEERLDRNDFQAAQELLRKSVEPRHQRCRIQIGAESKADLRKAVGNPLDPVVRQRAVRGFVRNPLTGRPYLPGSSIKGAIRTAVVNHYTEKHLPGIQPRVQPLVDQANTRRNAWKTLETEALNFEFRQLQEDPFRLVKVADAELPADRTRVDKVWPVKRDGQEDTRGIQMHFERLLSRGDGIEDGGFVVELELDERAAGDARVKVGRRLDFETIRRACIRFYAGRILAERRRFFADARPPEAIFGARGLIKINPDKVLVAKSIQERGLLLRVGRFSHFESLSVDHLRQGWNVQARRSITEGSSRTLCRCRSDTDGASMALPFGWLLLELEGQS
;
A
#
# COMPACT_ATOMS: atom_id res chain seq x y z
N MET A 1 -10.37 49.73 -29.27
CA MET A 1 -10.25 51.19 -29.45
C MET A 1 -10.61 51.82 -28.11
N ALA A 2 -9.85 52.71 -27.46
CA ALA A 2 -8.48 53.21 -27.68
C ALA A 2 -7.71 53.25 -26.33
N ALA A 3 -6.37 53.16 -26.29
CA ALA A 3 -5.41 54.25 -25.96
C ALA A 3 -5.81 55.22 -24.82
N GLY A 4 -4.96 55.62 -23.85
CA GLY A 4 -3.55 55.33 -23.50
C GLY A 4 -3.34 55.58 -21.97
N ARG A 5 -2.33 55.08 -21.24
CA ARG A 5 -0.84 55.21 -21.29
C ARG A 5 -0.25 56.59 -20.89
N SER A 6 0.71 56.56 -19.94
CA SER A 6 1.55 57.68 -19.41
C SER A 6 0.82 58.87 -18.78
N GLY A 7 1.37 59.66 -17.85
CA GLY A 7 2.63 59.68 -17.07
C GLY A 7 2.48 60.81 -16.01
N GLY A 8 3.28 61.01 -14.96
CA GLY A 8 4.67 60.61 -14.67
C GLY A 8 5.42 61.85 -14.14
N THR A 9 6.29 61.70 -13.13
CA THR A 9 7.07 62.75 -12.42
C THR A 9 6.35 63.59 -11.33
N GLY A 10 7.13 64.12 -10.38
CA GLY A 10 6.70 64.95 -9.25
C GLY A 10 7.88 65.75 -8.68
N ARG A 11 7.69 66.53 -7.61
CA ARG A 11 8.76 67.31 -6.95
C ARG A 11 8.66 67.31 -5.42
N VAL A 12 9.77 67.66 -4.77
CA VAL A 12 10.06 67.43 -3.33
C VAL A 12 10.18 68.75 -2.56
N ARG A 13 9.60 68.80 -1.34
CA ARG A 13 9.95 69.59 -0.11
C ARG A 13 8.71 69.58 0.82
N GLY A 14 8.79 69.68 2.15
CA GLY A 14 9.95 69.71 3.07
C GLY A 14 9.69 70.59 4.31
N GLY A 15 9.75 70.02 5.52
CA GLY A 15 9.39 70.67 6.81
C GLY A 15 8.12 70.06 7.41
N ARG A 16 8.09 69.52 8.65
CA ARG A 16 8.35 70.05 10.01
C ARG A 16 7.14 70.75 10.65
N ASP A 17 6.36 69.98 11.42
CA ASP A 17 6.11 70.10 12.89
C ASP A 17 6.38 71.49 13.52
N PRO A 18 5.53 72.04 14.45
CA PRO A 18 5.26 71.34 15.74
C PRO A 18 3.99 71.67 16.59
N GLN A 19 3.65 70.73 17.49
CA GLN A 19 3.17 70.96 18.90
C GLN A 19 1.81 71.70 19.11
N ARG A 20 1.13 71.74 20.28
CA ARG A 20 1.23 71.24 21.70
C ARG A 20 -0.25 71.06 22.20
N ARG A 21 -0.71 70.38 23.26
CA ARG A 21 -0.26 69.57 24.44
C ARG A 21 -1.06 70.06 25.69
N VAL A 22 -1.18 69.24 26.76
CA VAL A 22 -1.73 69.54 28.13
C VAL A 22 -3.27 69.41 28.20
N THR A 23 -3.95 68.72 29.15
CA THR A 23 -3.66 67.69 30.21
C THR A 23 -4.98 66.91 30.51
N GLY A 24 -5.10 65.85 31.32
CA GLY A 24 -4.15 65.07 32.15
C GLY A 24 -4.77 64.62 33.51
N ALA A 25 -4.15 63.65 34.21
CA ALA A 25 -4.46 63.15 35.59
C ALA A 25 -5.81 62.39 35.81
N LEU A 26 -5.96 61.36 36.68
CA LEU A 26 -5.07 60.67 37.64
C LEU A 26 -5.61 59.23 37.99
N ARG A 27 -4.71 58.24 38.20
CA ARG A 27 -4.86 56.99 39.04
C ARG A 27 -5.99 55.98 38.71
N HIS A 28 -5.87 54.65 38.93
CA HIS A 28 -4.84 53.71 39.43
C HIS A 28 -4.98 52.35 38.67
N GLY A 29 -4.05 51.38 38.69
CA GLY A 29 -2.70 51.42 39.28
C GLY A 29 -1.95 50.10 39.57
N ARG A 30 -2.28 48.90 39.02
CA ARG A 30 -1.51 47.65 39.28
C ARG A 30 -0.75 47.07 38.06
N ARG A 31 0.36 46.38 38.37
CA ARG A 31 1.39 45.83 37.45
C ARG A 31 1.07 44.34 37.12
N VAL A 32 1.71 43.61 36.19
CA VAL A 32 3.17 43.33 35.99
C VAL A 32 3.58 43.40 34.50
N ARG A 33 4.87 43.63 34.24
CA ARG A 33 5.45 43.86 32.89
C ARG A 33 6.23 42.65 32.35
N LEU A 34 6.27 42.54 31.03
CA LEU A 34 7.36 41.93 30.25
C LEU A 34 8.57 42.88 30.19
N TRP A 35 9.80 42.36 30.03
CA TRP A 35 10.80 42.69 28.97
C TRP A 35 12.28 42.31 29.31
N PRO A 36 13.21 42.28 28.32
CA PRO A 36 14.31 41.30 28.33
C PRO A 36 15.74 41.86 28.06
N ARG A 37 16.69 40.92 27.95
CA ARG A 37 17.93 40.91 27.11
C ARG A 37 19.02 42.00 27.28
N ARG A 38 20.23 41.44 27.52
CA ARG A 38 21.55 41.68 26.87
C ARG A 38 22.61 42.57 27.57
N GLN A 39 23.72 41.88 27.88
CA GLN A 39 25.13 42.18 27.52
C GLN A 39 25.70 43.59 27.77
N SER A 40 26.71 43.68 28.64
CA SER A 40 28.15 43.77 28.25
C SER A 40 29.05 43.96 29.49
N GLY A 41 30.38 43.82 29.34
CA GLY A 41 31.37 44.04 30.39
C GLY A 41 32.47 42.97 30.43
N ALA A 42 33.73 43.39 30.60
CA ALA A 42 34.92 42.52 30.71
C ALA A 42 35.87 43.04 31.80
N GLY A 43 36.74 42.17 32.34
CA GLY A 43 37.73 42.47 33.39
C GLY A 43 38.64 41.26 33.64
N SER A 44 39.81 41.45 34.25
CA SER A 44 40.93 40.49 34.22
C SER A 44 41.94 40.69 35.36
N ILE A 45 42.91 39.75 35.53
CA ILE A 45 44.15 39.82 36.38
C ILE A 45 43.85 39.60 37.89
N ASP A 46 44.62 38.88 38.73
CA ASP A 46 45.82 37.99 38.61
C ASP A 46 45.66 36.76 39.59
N ARG A 47 46.41 35.63 39.53
CA ARG A 47 47.70 35.26 40.23
C ARG A 47 47.79 35.70 41.72
N ASP A 48 48.43 35.00 42.66
CA ASP A 48 49.33 33.80 42.71
C ASP A 48 49.31 33.24 44.18
N ARG A 49 50.00 32.19 44.71
CA ARG A 49 50.93 31.11 44.26
C ARG A 49 50.93 29.98 45.33
N GLY A 50 51.37 28.74 45.02
CA GLY A 50 51.68 27.71 46.04
C GLY A 50 51.95 26.30 45.47
N ALA A 51 52.91 25.52 46.02
CA ALA A 51 53.41 24.28 45.39
C ALA A 51 53.66 23.12 46.36
N GLY A 52 53.59 21.86 45.86
CA GLY A 52 53.97 20.65 46.60
C GLY A 52 53.71 19.33 45.84
N GLY A 53 54.63 18.36 45.97
CA GLY A 53 54.58 16.97 45.47
C GLY A 53 55.75 16.17 46.08
N PRO A 54 56.05 14.89 45.74
CA PRO A 54 55.40 13.95 44.78
C PRO A 54 54.62 12.81 45.51
N ALA A 55 53.96 11.83 44.86
CA ALA A 55 54.52 10.57 44.33
C ALA A 55 53.39 9.66 43.72
N PRO A 56 53.67 8.56 42.98
CA PRO A 56 52.72 7.99 42.00
C PRO A 56 51.97 6.69 42.38
N VAL A 57 50.75 6.49 41.85
CA VAL A 57 50.01 5.20 41.90
C VAL A 57 49.29 4.83 40.59
N ARG A 58 49.80 3.76 39.94
CA ARG A 58 49.15 2.73 39.10
C ARG A 58 47.98 3.10 38.15
N LEU A 59 48.25 2.98 36.85
CA LEU A 59 47.27 2.66 35.81
C LEU A 59 46.49 1.36 36.14
N ARG A 60 45.16 1.37 35.95
CA ARG A 60 44.33 0.15 35.79
C ARG A 60 43.69 0.15 34.39
N ARG A 61 43.84 -0.97 33.68
CA ARG A 61 43.22 -1.19 32.36
C ARG A 61 41.70 -1.30 32.52
N GLN A 62 40.93 -0.63 31.65
CA GLN A 62 39.52 -0.96 31.44
C GLN A 62 39.42 -2.14 30.43
N PRO A 63 38.56 -3.14 30.66
CA PRO A 63 38.34 -4.21 29.69
C PRO A 63 37.44 -3.74 28.54
N SER A 64 37.78 -4.15 27.32
CA SER A 64 36.96 -3.96 26.12
C SER A 64 35.68 -4.81 26.19
N VAL A 65 34.52 -4.19 26.02
CA VAL A 65 33.23 -4.90 25.94
C VAL A 65 32.98 -5.34 24.50
N GLU A 66 33.19 -6.62 24.22
CA GLU A 66 32.73 -7.24 22.98
C GLU A 66 31.19 -7.31 22.95
N PRO A 67 30.52 -6.99 21.83
CA PRO A 67 29.09 -7.20 21.68
C PRO A 67 28.79 -8.70 21.47
N VAL A 68 28.57 -9.42 22.57
CA VAL A 68 28.24 -10.86 22.58
C VAL A 68 27.07 -11.17 21.65
N ALA A 69 27.34 -11.90 20.57
CA ALA A 69 26.32 -12.37 19.64
C ALA A 69 25.38 -13.38 20.34
N ARG A 70 24.09 -13.03 20.49
CA ARG A 70 23.06 -13.99 20.91
C ARG A 70 22.06 -14.26 19.79
N ARG A 71 21.97 -15.54 19.43
CA ARG A 71 20.94 -16.11 18.54
C ARG A 71 19.56 -15.83 19.15
N GLY A 72 18.66 -15.25 18.36
CA GLY A 72 17.29 -14.94 18.81
C GLY A 72 16.25 -14.90 17.69
N ASP A 73 16.58 -15.42 16.50
CA ASP A 73 15.77 -15.20 15.30
C ASP A 73 15.62 -16.49 14.46
N ARG A 74 14.52 -17.21 14.67
CA ARG A 74 14.01 -18.34 13.84
C ARG A 74 12.67 -18.90 14.34
N GLN A 75 11.59 -18.11 14.29
CA GLN A 75 10.20 -18.62 14.21
C GLN A 75 9.21 -17.50 13.83
N HIS A 76 7.98 -17.86 13.45
CA HIS A 76 6.91 -16.95 12.99
C HIS A 76 7.05 -16.34 11.58
N GLY A 77 7.77 -17.01 10.69
CA GLY A 77 7.82 -16.72 9.25
C GLY A 77 7.15 -17.77 8.35
N ARG A 78 5.92 -18.22 8.63
CA ARG A 78 5.07 -19.03 7.73
C ARG A 78 3.64 -19.25 8.26
N ALA A 79 2.65 -18.61 7.64
CA ALA A 79 1.23 -19.02 7.63
C ALA A 79 0.47 -18.23 6.54
N VAL A 80 -0.53 -18.85 5.91
CA VAL A 80 -1.36 -18.33 4.79
C VAL A 80 -0.65 -18.25 3.43
N LEU A 81 -0.57 -19.40 2.76
CA LEU A 81 -0.88 -19.53 1.33
C LEU A 81 -1.24 -20.99 1.02
N GLN A 82 -2.00 -21.20 -0.05
CA GLN A 82 -2.41 -22.48 -0.65
C GLN A 82 -3.29 -23.44 0.20
N ALA A 83 -4.53 -23.60 -0.25
CA ALA A 83 -5.35 -24.79 -0.01
C ALA A 83 -6.31 -24.99 -1.21
N ALA A 84 -5.79 -25.52 -2.33
CA ALA A 84 -6.58 -25.79 -3.54
C ALA A 84 -5.91 -26.83 -4.46
N HIS A 85 -5.98 -28.13 -4.09
CA HIS A 85 -6.05 -29.28 -5.02
C HIS A 85 -6.12 -30.61 -4.24
N PRO A 86 -7.06 -31.52 -4.57
CA PRO A 86 -7.06 -32.90 -4.08
C PRO A 86 -6.83 -33.93 -5.20
N LEU A 87 -6.13 -35.04 -4.90
CA LEU A 87 -6.52 -36.45 -5.12
C LEU A 87 -5.32 -37.43 -5.14
N ARG A 88 -5.63 -38.72 -4.87
CA ARG A 88 -4.76 -39.92 -4.81
C ARG A 88 -3.72 -39.91 -3.67
N GLN A 89 -3.78 -40.73 -2.62
CA GLN A 89 -4.02 -42.18 -2.39
C GLN A 89 -2.76 -43.07 -2.40
N ALA A 90 -2.76 -44.03 -1.45
CA ALA A 90 -1.85 -45.18 -1.26
C ALA A 90 -0.39 -44.87 -0.88
N GLY A 91 0.21 -45.73 -0.03
CA GLY A 91 1.64 -45.62 0.36
C GLY A 91 2.02 -45.88 1.84
N ARG A 92 1.32 -46.74 2.59
CA ARG A 92 1.78 -47.16 3.94
C ARG A 92 2.94 -48.16 3.83
N VAL A 93 4.16 -47.77 4.22
CA VAL A 93 5.23 -48.71 4.60
C VAL A 93 5.94 -48.16 5.85
N VAL A 94 6.16 -49.03 6.84
CA VAL A 94 6.87 -48.71 8.08
C VAL A 94 8.35 -49.10 7.95
N ARG A 95 9.27 -48.27 8.48
CA ARG A 95 10.65 -48.70 8.78
C ARG A 95 11.03 -48.35 10.22
N ARG A 96 11.26 -49.38 11.03
CA ARG A 96 12.00 -49.29 12.31
C ARG A 96 13.51 -49.44 12.05
N ARG A 97 14.31 -49.09 13.06
CA ARG A 97 15.77 -49.30 13.07
C ARG A 97 16.12 -50.79 13.20
N GLY A 98 17.24 -51.18 12.59
CA GLY A 98 17.95 -52.46 12.73
C GLY A 98 19.40 -52.21 12.28
N ALA A 99 20.37 -53.00 12.75
CA ALA A 99 21.80 -52.65 12.68
C ALA A 99 22.67 -53.73 12.01
N LEU A 100 23.90 -53.32 11.67
CA LEU A 100 25.14 -54.12 11.57
C LEU A 100 25.11 -55.46 10.79
N ALA A 101 25.79 -55.46 9.63
CA ALA A 101 26.73 -56.51 9.26
C ALA A 101 27.78 -55.94 8.29
N VAL A 102 28.97 -56.54 8.25
CA VAL A 102 30.09 -56.18 7.35
C VAL A 102 30.39 -57.35 6.43
N GLN A 103 30.54 -57.09 5.13
CA GLN A 103 31.50 -57.78 4.25
C GLN A 103 31.62 -57.01 2.93
N ALA A 104 32.70 -57.28 2.18
CA ALA A 104 33.10 -56.52 0.98
C ALA A 104 33.38 -57.45 -0.20
N SER A 105 33.28 -56.95 -1.43
CA SER A 105 34.26 -57.18 -2.52
C SER A 105 33.86 -56.56 -3.88
N ALA A 106 34.88 -56.35 -4.72
CA ALA A 106 34.87 -56.40 -6.19
C ALA A 106 33.93 -55.48 -7.02
N VAL A 107 34.49 -54.33 -7.41
CA VAL A 107 34.75 -53.92 -8.81
C VAL A 107 34.16 -54.80 -9.94
N ALA A 108 33.34 -54.19 -10.82
CA ALA A 108 33.41 -54.32 -12.29
C ALA A 108 32.47 -53.32 -13.00
N ASP A 109 32.87 -52.85 -14.19
CA ASP A 109 32.18 -51.91 -15.10
C ASP A 109 32.82 -52.10 -16.51
N PRO A 110 32.22 -51.74 -17.67
CA PRO A 110 30.83 -51.63 -18.10
C PRO A 110 30.53 -52.49 -19.38
N THR A 111 29.57 -52.07 -20.20
CA THR A 111 29.29 -52.41 -21.63
C THR A 111 28.33 -53.57 -21.98
N GLY A 112 27.63 -53.42 -23.12
CA GLY A 112 26.83 -54.49 -23.77
C GLY A 112 25.44 -54.08 -24.27
N CYS A 113 25.26 -53.97 -25.59
CA CYS A 113 23.96 -54.19 -26.25
C CYS A 113 23.68 -55.72 -26.34
N ASP A 114 22.55 -56.28 -26.79
CA ASP A 114 21.63 -55.82 -27.85
C ASP A 114 20.26 -56.55 -27.82
N LEU A 115 19.44 -56.35 -28.86
CA LEU A 115 18.10 -56.90 -29.12
C LEU A 115 18.01 -58.45 -29.15
N GLN A 116 16.86 -59.04 -28.75
CA GLN A 116 15.87 -59.62 -29.70
C GLN A 116 14.79 -60.57 -29.09
N SER A 117 13.52 -60.21 -29.31
CA SER A 117 12.43 -61.09 -29.81
C SER A 117 11.71 -62.13 -28.90
N ARG A 118 10.60 -62.67 -29.47
CA ARG A 118 9.73 -63.82 -29.04
C ARG A 118 8.59 -63.50 -28.04
N ARG A 119 7.37 -64.07 -28.15
CA ARG A 119 6.70 -64.87 -29.23
C ARG A 119 5.19 -65.04 -28.94
N ARG A 120 4.33 -65.01 -30.00
CA ARG A 120 2.98 -65.66 -30.09
C ARG A 120 1.93 -65.12 -29.08
N ARG A 121 0.62 -65.39 -29.13
CA ARG A 121 -0.37 -66.09 -30.01
C ARG A 121 -1.74 -65.37 -29.75
N THR A 122 -2.81 -65.36 -30.57
CA THR A 122 -3.19 -65.98 -31.86
C THR A 122 -4.06 -64.97 -32.66
N VAL A 123 -4.95 -65.40 -33.57
CA VAL A 123 -5.81 -64.57 -34.45
C VAL A 123 -7.17 -65.26 -34.67
N ARG A 124 -8.28 -64.50 -34.80
CA ARG A 124 -9.38 -64.73 -35.78
C ARG A 124 -10.42 -63.58 -35.78
N PHE A 125 -11.07 -63.37 -36.92
CA PHE A 125 -12.07 -62.33 -37.19
C PHE A 125 -12.97 -62.75 -38.39
N ALA A 126 -14.04 -61.99 -38.63
CA ALA A 126 -15.00 -62.10 -39.76
C ALA A 126 -15.99 -63.29 -39.67
N ALA A 127 -17.21 -63.24 -40.25
CA ALA A 127 -17.88 -62.21 -41.07
C ALA A 127 -19.43 -62.21 -40.87
N GLY A 128 -20.14 -61.19 -41.36
CA GLY A 128 -21.62 -61.14 -41.42
C GLY A 128 -22.15 -59.81 -41.99
N ARG A 129 -23.35 -59.79 -42.61
CA ARG A 129 -23.89 -58.61 -43.33
C ARG A 129 -25.43 -58.46 -43.30
N ARG A 130 -25.87 -57.19 -43.31
CA ARG A 130 -27.13 -56.60 -43.86
C ARG A 130 -28.47 -56.73 -43.11
N ALA A 131 -29.30 -55.71 -43.41
CA ALA A 131 -30.77 -55.61 -43.42
C ALA A 131 -31.52 -55.04 -42.19
N SER A 132 -32.48 -54.16 -42.54
CA SER A 132 -33.61 -53.59 -41.77
C SER A 132 -34.92 -54.07 -42.50
N PRO A 133 -36.19 -53.76 -42.11
CA PRO A 133 -36.65 -52.73 -41.15
C PRO A 133 -37.91 -53.05 -40.27
N SER A 134 -38.35 -52.03 -39.50
CA SER A 134 -39.77 -51.65 -39.20
C SER A 134 -40.60 -52.29 -38.06
N SER A 135 -41.45 -51.41 -37.48
CA SER A 135 -42.72 -51.62 -36.75
C SER A 135 -42.72 -51.83 -35.21
N GLY A 136 -43.76 -51.29 -34.54
CA GLY A 136 -44.23 -51.70 -33.19
C GLY A 136 -43.87 -50.81 -31.97
N ASN A 137 -44.86 -50.12 -31.39
CA ASN A 137 -44.87 -49.49 -30.05
C ASN A 137 -46.01 -50.12 -29.22
N PRO A 138 -46.14 -49.88 -27.88
CA PRO A 138 -45.17 -49.87 -26.78
C PRO A 138 -45.64 -50.87 -25.67
N PRO A 139 -45.13 -50.90 -24.39
CA PRO A 139 -45.59 -49.93 -23.38
C PRO A 139 -44.60 -49.55 -22.24
N GLU A 140 -44.94 -48.44 -21.58
CA GLU A 140 -44.75 -48.02 -20.16
C GLU A 140 -43.60 -48.48 -19.22
N ARG A 141 -43.11 -47.46 -18.48
CA ARG A 141 -42.59 -47.47 -17.07
C ARG A 141 -41.32 -48.27 -16.72
N LEU A 142 -40.21 -47.51 -16.60
CA LEU A 142 -39.49 -47.40 -15.32
C LEU A 142 -38.82 -46.02 -15.22
N ALA A 143 -38.85 -45.39 -14.04
CA ALA A 143 -38.48 -43.99 -13.87
C ALA A 143 -36.98 -43.79 -13.59
N SER A 144 -36.36 -42.81 -14.24
CA SER A 144 -35.01 -42.33 -13.94
C SER A 144 -35.06 -40.87 -13.45
N LEU A 145 -34.36 -40.59 -12.36
CA LEU A 145 -34.41 -39.29 -11.67
C LEU A 145 -33.67 -38.20 -12.48
N PRO A 146 -34.27 -37.02 -12.72
CA PRO A 146 -33.60 -35.93 -13.40
C PRO A 146 -32.53 -35.27 -12.51
N ALA A 147 -31.29 -35.21 -13.00
CA ALA A 147 -30.21 -34.53 -12.30
C ALA A 147 -30.47 -33.02 -12.21
N VAL A 148 -30.61 -32.49 -10.99
CA VAL A 148 -30.94 -31.07 -10.74
C VAL A 148 -29.71 -30.17 -10.94
N HIS A 149 -29.30 -29.99 -12.20
CA HIS A 149 -28.43 -28.87 -12.59
C HIS A 149 -29.22 -27.56 -12.53
N ARG A 150 -29.29 -27.03 -11.30
CA ARG A 150 -29.90 -25.73 -10.97
C ARG A 150 -29.11 -24.60 -11.63
N ARG A 151 -29.35 -24.34 -12.92
CA ARG A 151 -28.80 -23.19 -13.65
C ARG A 151 -29.15 -21.92 -12.87
N LEU A 152 -28.15 -21.33 -12.21
CA LEU A 152 -28.26 -19.97 -11.70
C LEU A 152 -28.47 -19.08 -12.93
N ARG A 153 -29.69 -18.54 -13.08
CA ARG A 153 -29.95 -17.50 -14.07
C ARG A 153 -29.08 -16.31 -13.69
N SER A 154 -28.08 -15.99 -14.51
CA SER A 154 -27.33 -14.75 -14.39
C SER A 154 -28.28 -13.61 -14.73
N PHE A 155 -28.88 -13.02 -13.69
CA PHE A 155 -29.62 -11.77 -13.86
C PHE A 155 -28.64 -10.65 -14.26
N PRO A 156 -29.08 -9.68 -15.07
CA PRO A 156 -28.26 -8.49 -15.31
C PRO A 156 -28.06 -7.78 -13.97
N MET A 157 -26.79 -7.63 -13.58
CA MET A 157 -26.36 -6.84 -12.43
C MET A 157 -26.31 -5.38 -12.87
N THR A 158 -26.67 -4.45 -11.98
CA THR A 158 -26.51 -3.02 -12.28
C THR A 158 -25.01 -2.70 -12.26
N VAL A 159 -24.49 -2.16 -13.36
CA VAL A 159 -23.10 -1.69 -13.43
C VAL A 159 -23.06 -0.19 -13.19
N TYR A 160 -22.38 0.23 -12.13
CA TYR A 160 -22.17 1.63 -11.77
C TYR A 160 -20.77 2.05 -12.24
N ARG A 161 -20.71 3.05 -13.12
CA ARG A 161 -19.46 3.54 -13.72
C ARG A 161 -19.06 4.88 -13.13
N PHE A 162 -17.87 4.95 -12.55
CA PHE A 162 -17.36 6.11 -11.83
C PHE A 162 -16.11 6.72 -12.48
N ARG A 163 -16.06 8.05 -12.47
CA ARG A 163 -14.82 8.82 -12.62
C ARG A 163 -14.08 8.82 -11.29
N ALA A 164 -12.85 8.30 -11.29
CA ALA A 164 -12.04 8.09 -10.12
C ALA A 164 -10.90 9.11 -10.05
N THR A 165 -11.00 10.03 -9.10
CA THR A 165 -10.14 11.21 -8.94
C THR A 165 -9.30 11.05 -7.66
N PRO A 166 -8.00 10.72 -7.74
CA PRO A 166 -7.10 10.72 -6.59
C PRO A 166 -6.97 12.13 -6.03
N LEU A 167 -7.47 12.34 -4.82
CA LEU A 167 -7.36 13.62 -4.13
C LEU A 167 -5.94 13.79 -3.58
N THR A 168 -5.38 12.71 -3.03
CA THR A 168 -4.00 12.66 -2.53
C THR A 168 -3.23 11.45 -3.10
N PRO A 169 -1.90 11.38 -2.95
CA PRO A 169 -1.07 10.25 -3.36
C PRO A 169 -1.63 8.87 -2.97
N ILE A 170 -1.66 7.91 -3.90
CA ILE A 170 -2.05 6.52 -3.63
C ILE A 170 -0.88 5.60 -3.95
N HIS A 171 -0.56 4.65 -3.05
CA HIS A 171 0.34 3.54 -3.35
C HIS A 171 -0.37 2.21 -3.08
N VAL A 172 -0.45 1.37 -4.11
CA VAL A 172 -0.74 -0.05 -3.98
C VAL A 172 0.45 -0.79 -4.56
N GLY A 173 1.13 -1.59 -3.75
CA GLY A 173 2.27 -2.40 -4.18
C GLY A 173 1.91 -3.88 -4.23
N ASP A 174 2.54 -4.60 -5.15
CA ASP A 174 2.48 -6.06 -5.28
C ASP A 174 3.26 -6.81 -4.18
N GLY A 175 4.04 -6.09 -3.38
CA GLY A 175 4.91 -6.61 -2.32
C GLY A 175 6.39 -6.64 -2.72
N ASN A 176 6.70 -6.52 -4.01
CA ASN A 176 8.06 -6.50 -4.53
C ASN A 176 8.79 -5.19 -4.14
N THR A 177 10.10 -5.19 -4.38
CA THR A 177 10.98 -4.03 -4.17
C THR A 177 12.02 -4.04 -5.28
N LEU A 178 12.26 -2.90 -5.92
CA LEU A 178 13.31 -2.73 -6.90
C LEU A 178 14.61 -2.40 -6.16
N ALA A 179 15.57 -3.32 -6.17
CA ALA A 179 16.91 -3.04 -5.68
C ALA A 179 17.66 -2.16 -6.71
N PRO A 180 18.74 -1.45 -6.33
CA PRO A 180 19.56 -0.68 -7.27
C PRO A 180 20.04 -1.47 -8.49
N GLU A 181 20.16 -2.79 -8.37
CA GLU A 181 20.48 -3.74 -9.46
C GLU A 181 19.37 -3.92 -10.51
N ASP A 182 18.11 -3.63 -10.17
CA ASP A 182 16.92 -3.92 -11.00
C ASP A 182 16.46 -2.73 -11.85
N TYR A 183 17.14 -1.59 -11.71
CA TYR A 183 16.85 -0.39 -12.47
C TYR A 183 18.10 0.42 -12.85
N LEU A 184 17.89 1.32 -13.80
CA LEU A 184 18.81 2.41 -14.13
C LEU A 184 18.07 3.76 -14.14
N ILE A 185 18.82 4.86 -14.17
CA ILE A 185 18.26 6.22 -14.11
C ILE A 185 18.68 7.00 -15.36
N GLU A 186 17.71 7.31 -16.21
CA GLU A 186 17.88 8.13 -17.41
C GLU A 186 17.18 9.48 -17.22
N GLY A 187 17.92 10.58 -17.31
CA GLY A 187 17.35 11.92 -17.11
C GLY A 187 16.71 12.05 -15.73
N ASP A 188 15.38 12.17 -15.69
CA ASP A 188 14.49 12.19 -14.51
C ASP A 188 13.66 10.91 -14.30
N HIS A 189 13.89 9.86 -15.09
CA HIS A 189 13.13 8.61 -15.04
C HIS A 189 13.93 7.44 -14.46
N LEU A 190 13.23 6.53 -13.76
CA LEU A 190 13.69 5.21 -13.36
C LEU A 190 13.19 4.21 -14.41
N ILE A 191 14.08 3.36 -14.89
CA ILE A 191 13.76 2.31 -15.86
C ILE A 191 13.97 0.97 -15.20
N GLN A 192 12.88 0.22 -15.00
CA GLN A 192 12.94 -1.18 -14.61
C GLN A 192 13.24 -2.01 -15.86
N PHE A 193 14.18 -2.94 -15.79
CA PHE A 193 14.55 -3.80 -16.92
C PHE A 193 14.54 -5.29 -16.56
N ASN A 194 14.38 -6.15 -17.57
CA ASN A 194 14.42 -7.60 -17.40
C ASN A 194 15.87 -8.09 -17.44
N ARG A 195 16.52 -8.11 -16.27
CA ARG A 195 17.89 -8.60 -16.07
C ARG A 195 18.16 -9.96 -16.75
N ALA A 196 17.19 -10.88 -16.74
CA ALA A 196 17.34 -12.20 -17.35
C ALA A 196 17.29 -12.18 -18.90
N ALA A 197 16.58 -11.22 -19.51
CA ALA A 197 16.64 -10.98 -20.95
C ALA A 197 17.97 -10.29 -21.33
N THR A 198 18.34 -9.23 -20.61
CA THR A 198 19.62 -8.54 -20.79
C THR A 198 20.81 -9.50 -20.73
N LEU A 199 20.89 -10.36 -19.71
CA LEU A 199 21.97 -11.36 -19.59
C LEU A 199 21.95 -12.41 -20.71
N ARG A 200 20.76 -12.81 -21.19
CA ARG A 200 20.61 -13.80 -22.26
C ARG A 200 21.07 -13.26 -23.62
N GLU A 201 20.72 -12.01 -23.91
CA GLU A 201 20.97 -11.34 -25.20
C GLU A 201 22.31 -10.59 -25.22
N MET A 202 22.98 -10.45 -24.07
CA MET A 202 24.35 -9.96 -23.94
C MET A 202 25.34 -10.75 -24.81
N LYS A 203 26.20 -10.03 -25.54
CA LYS A 203 27.26 -10.60 -26.37
C LYS A 203 28.23 -11.48 -25.55
N PRO A 204 28.80 -12.56 -26.12
CA PRO A 204 29.67 -13.48 -25.38
C PRO A 204 30.88 -12.78 -24.72
N GLU A 205 31.46 -11.78 -25.39
CA GLU A 205 32.63 -11.03 -24.93
C GLU A 205 32.26 -10.16 -23.72
N THR A 206 31.12 -9.46 -23.80
CA THR A 206 30.56 -8.66 -22.70
C THR A 206 30.14 -9.54 -21.52
N ARG A 207 29.65 -10.75 -21.78
CA ARG A 207 29.30 -11.71 -20.72
C ARG A 207 30.55 -12.21 -19.97
N ARG A 208 31.62 -12.59 -20.69
CA ARG A 208 32.92 -12.93 -20.07
C ARG A 208 33.47 -11.78 -19.23
N GLN A 209 33.42 -10.55 -19.76
CA GLN A 209 33.81 -9.35 -19.00
C GLN A 209 32.97 -9.13 -17.74
N LEU A 210 31.68 -9.49 -17.75
CA LEU A 210 30.81 -9.44 -16.57
C LEU A 210 31.18 -10.52 -15.54
N GLU A 211 31.41 -11.75 -16.00
CA GLU A 211 31.82 -12.91 -15.20
C GLU A 211 33.17 -12.63 -14.51
N GLU A 212 34.20 -12.19 -15.25
CA GLU A 212 35.51 -11.77 -14.71
C GLU A 212 35.41 -10.70 -13.61
N ARG A 213 34.45 -9.78 -13.71
CA ARG A 213 34.25 -8.71 -12.71
C ARG A 213 33.58 -9.23 -11.45
N LEU A 214 32.63 -10.16 -11.60
CA LEU A 214 31.98 -10.82 -10.47
C LEU A 214 32.98 -11.71 -9.70
N ASP A 215 33.81 -12.48 -10.41
CA ASP A 215 34.86 -13.32 -9.80
C ASP A 215 35.89 -12.50 -9.02
N ARG A 216 36.26 -11.32 -9.55
CA ARG A 216 37.13 -10.34 -8.87
C ARG A 216 36.43 -9.54 -7.77
N ASN A 217 35.15 -9.82 -7.47
CA ASN A 217 34.31 -9.09 -6.53
C ASN A 217 34.13 -7.58 -6.85
N ASP A 218 34.37 -7.19 -8.11
CA ASP A 218 34.17 -5.85 -8.65
C ASP A 218 32.68 -5.65 -9.02
N PHE A 219 31.83 -5.71 -7.98
CA PHE A 219 30.38 -5.65 -8.14
C PHE A 219 29.90 -4.31 -8.71
N GLN A 220 30.65 -3.22 -8.53
CA GLN A 220 30.29 -1.93 -9.12
C GLN A 220 30.49 -1.94 -10.63
N ALA A 221 31.68 -2.29 -11.14
CA ALA A 221 31.91 -2.33 -12.58
C ALA A 221 31.06 -3.41 -13.26
N ALA A 222 30.81 -4.54 -12.59
CA ALA A 222 29.84 -5.55 -13.04
C ALA A 222 28.42 -4.97 -13.20
N GLN A 223 27.93 -4.21 -12.20
CA GLN A 223 26.62 -3.58 -12.26
C GLN A 223 26.55 -2.46 -13.33
N GLU A 224 27.62 -1.69 -13.50
CA GLU A 224 27.72 -0.70 -14.58
C GLU A 224 27.72 -1.34 -15.97
N LEU A 225 28.45 -2.44 -16.16
CA LEU A 225 28.50 -3.18 -17.42
C LEU A 225 27.14 -3.80 -17.76
N LEU A 226 26.45 -4.37 -16.76
CA LEU A 226 25.08 -4.85 -16.91
C LEU A 226 24.14 -3.72 -17.35
N ARG A 227 24.18 -2.54 -16.71
CA ARG A 227 23.35 -1.39 -17.09
C ARG A 227 23.68 -0.85 -18.49
N LYS A 228 24.96 -0.77 -18.86
CA LYS A 228 25.43 -0.39 -20.21
C LYS A 228 24.97 -1.37 -21.31
N SER A 229 24.56 -2.59 -20.92
CA SER A 229 24.04 -3.62 -21.82
C SER A 229 22.50 -3.64 -21.92
N VAL A 230 21.79 -2.75 -21.22
CA VAL A 230 20.32 -2.67 -21.27
C VAL A 230 19.87 -1.95 -22.54
N GLU A 231 19.20 -2.68 -23.43
CA GLU A 231 18.58 -2.13 -24.64
C GLU A 231 17.10 -1.78 -24.40
N PRO A 232 16.45 -0.96 -25.26
CA PRO A 232 15.02 -0.64 -25.14
C PRO A 232 14.11 -1.87 -25.05
N ARG A 233 14.43 -2.95 -25.78
CA ARG A 233 13.72 -4.25 -25.73
C ARG A 233 13.79 -4.98 -24.38
N HIS A 234 14.73 -4.61 -23.50
CA HIS A 234 14.82 -5.18 -22.16
C HIS A 234 14.05 -4.37 -21.11
N GLN A 235 13.58 -3.17 -21.44
CA GLN A 235 12.86 -2.30 -20.51
C GLN A 235 11.44 -2.84 -20.25
N ARG A 236 11.01 -2.83 -18.98
CA ARG A 236 9.69 -3.31 -18.55
C ARG A 236 8.72 -2.17 -18.27
N CYS A 237 9.21 -1.09 -17.68
CA CYS A 237 8.50 0.17 -17.54
C CYS A 237 9.49 1.32 -17.32
N ARG A 238 9.05 2.52 -17.69
CA ARG A 238 9.70 3.81 -17.44
C ARG A 238 8.81 4.59 -16.49
N ILE A 239 9.37 5.12 -15.41
CA ILE A 239 8.63 5.73 -14.29
C ILE A 239 9.28 7.07 -13.96
N GLN A 240 8.51 8.15 -13.79
CA GLN A 240 9.09 9.44 -13.40
C GLN A 240 9.68 9.37 -11.97
N ILE A 241 10.73 10.14 -11.66
CA ILE A 241 11.30 10.25 -10.31
C ILE A 241 11.21 11.71 -9.82
N GLY A 242 10.63 11.94 -8.64
CA GLY A 242 10.68 13.26 -8.00
C GLY A 242 12.10 13.65 -7.57
N ALA A 243 12.39 14.96 -7.52
CA ALA A 243 13.74 15.49 -7.34
C ALA A 243 14.50 14.95 -6.11
N GLU A 244 13.82 14.77 -4.96
CA GLU A 244 14.41 14.20 -3.75
C GLU A 244 14.80 12.72 -3.94
N SER A 245 13.88 11.89 -4.46
CA SER A 245 14.18 10.50 -4.82
C SER A 245 15.31 10.42 -5.86
N LYS A 246 15.30 11.28 -6.87
CA LYS A 246 16.32 11.32 -7.93
C LYS A 246 17.73 11.57 -7.37
N ALA A 247 17.86 12.40 -6.34
CA ALA A 247 19.14 12.65 -5.68
C ALA A 247 19.64 11.46 -4.84
N ASP A 248 18.77 10.80 -4.07
CA ASP A 248 19.14 9.66 -3.23
C ASP A 248 19.34 8.36 -4.02
N LEU A 249 18.50 8.11 -5.04
CA LEU A 249 18.57 6.92 -5.90
C LEU A 249 19.77 6.98 -6.87
N ARG A 250 20.21 8.16 -7.32
CA ARG A 250 21.48 8.28 -8.07
C ARG A 250 22.70 7.90 -7.21
N LYS A 251 22.70 8.27 -5.92
CA LYS A 251 23.71 7.81 -4.95
C LYS A 251 23.63 6.30 -4.68
N ALA A 252 22.43 5.71 -4.78
CA ALA A 252 22.25 4.26 -4.69
C ALA A 252 22.81 3.51 -5.92
N VAL A 253 22.51 4.02 -7.11
CA VAL A 253 22.99 3.46 -8.40
C VAL A 253 24.52 3.47 -8.51
N GLY A 254 25.19 4.49 -7.95
CA GLY A 254 26.65 4.63 -7.97
C GLY A 254 27.44 3.96 -6.84
N ASN A 255 26.78 3.35 -5.84
CA ASN A 255 27.46 2.57 -4.79
C ASN A 255 26.53 1.46 -4.26
N PRO A 256 26.35 0.34 -4.98
CA PRO A 256 25.39 -0.71 -4.60
C PRO A 256 25.82 -1.55 -3.37
N LEU A 257 27.07 -1.42 -2.93
CA LEU A 257 27.63 -2.23 -1.84
C LEU A 257 27.39 -1.62 -0.45
N ASP A 258 27.14 -0.31 -0.36
CA ASP A 258 26.82 0.38 0.90
C ASP A 258 25.55 -0.22 1.56
N PRO A 259 25.63 -0.73 2.81
CA PRO A 259 24.46 -1.23 3.54
C PRO A 259 23.36 -0.18 3.75
N VAL A 260 23.69 1.11 3.73
CA VAL A 260 22.73 2.23 3.75
C VAL A 260 22.07 2.41 2.38
N VAL A 261 22.78 2.13 1.28
CA VAL A 261 22.20 2.12 -0.08
C VAL A 261 21.16 1.01 -0.24
N ARG A 262 21.36 -0.18 0.35
CA ARG A 262 20.34 -1.25 0.32
C ARG A 262 19.01 -0.84 0.98
N GLN A 263 19.01 0.17 1.84
CA GLN A 263 17.79 0.72 2.44
C GLN A 263 17.03 1.68 1.49
N ARG A 264 17.68 2.16 0.40
CA ARG A 264 17.09 3.06 -0.61
C ARG A 264 16.30 2.33 -1.70
N ALA A 265 16.01 1.04 -1.53
CA ALA A 265 15.29 0.24 -2.51
C ALA A 265 13.84 0.75 -2.72
N VAL A 266 13.38 0.78 -3.97
CA VAL A 266 12.10 1.41 -4.35
C VAL A 266 10.94 0.42 -4.21
N ARG A 267 9.88 0.80 -3.53
CA ARG A 267 8.64 0.03 -3.47
C ARG A 267 7.77 0.35 -4.69
N GLY A 268 7.79 -0.54 -5.67
CA GLY A 268 7.04 -0.42 -6.92
C GLY A 268 5.53 -0.47 -6.72
N PHE A 269 4.81 0.15 -7.64
CA PHE A 269 3.35 0.14 -7.71
C PHE A 269 2.88 -1.11 -8.48
N VAL A 270 1.69 -1.61 -8.16
CA VAL A 270 1.15 -2.82 -8.77
C VAL A 270 0.88 -2.59 -10.27
N ARG A 271 1.47 -3.44 -11.11
CA ARG A 271 1.48 -3.33 -12.57
C ARG A 271 1.02 -4.63 -13.21
N ASN A 272 0.30 -4.53 -14.31
CA ASN A 272 -0.08 -5.68 -15.13
C ASN A 272 1.21 -6.32 -15.70
N PRO A 273 1.49 -7.61 -15.44
CA PRO A 273 2.77 -8.23 -15.82
C PRO A 273 2.92 -8.44 -17.33
N LEU A 274 1.83 -8.33 -18.11
CA LEU A 274 1.82 -8.45 -19.57
C LEU A 274 1.96 -7.10 -20.27
N THR A 275 1.23 -6.07 -19.83
CA THR A 275 1.23 -4.74 -20.46
C THR A 275 2.21 -3.74 -19.83
N GLY A 276 2.77 -4.06 -18.66
CA GLY A 276 3.64 -3.17 -17.88
C GLY A 276 2.92 -1.98 -17.24
N ARG A 277 1.63 -1.75 -17.55
CA ARG A 277 0.84 -0.60 -17.09
C ARG A 277 0.48 -0.71 -15.60
N PRO A 278 0.48 0.41 -14.86
CA PRO A 278 -0.02 0.43 -13.49
C PRO A 278 -1.55 0.22 -13.48
N TYR A 279 -2.10 -0.29 -12.39
CA TYR A 279 -3.55 -0.39 -12.21
C TYR A 279 -3.94 -0.25 -10.74
N LEU A 280 -5.13 0.27 -10.45
CA LEU A 280 -5.68 0.26 -9.10
C LEU A 280 -6.54 -1.00 -8.92
N PRO A 281 -6.18 -1.96 -8.05
CA PRO A 281 -6.95 -3.19 -7.93
C PRO A 281 -8.34 -2.94 -7.33
N GLY A 282 -9.37 -3.48 -7.96
CA GLY A 282 -10.75 -3.46 -7.49
C GLY A 282 -10.90 -4.11 -6.12
N SER A 283 -10.02 -5.05 -5.77
CA SER A 283 -9.88 -5.61 -4.42
C SER A 283 -9.52 -4.56 -3.35
N SER A 284 -8.71 -3.54 -3.68
CA SER A 284 -8.36 -2.44 -2.77
C SER A 284 -9.53 -1.49 -2.56
N ILE A 285 -10.29 -1.21 -3.62
CA ILE A 285 -11.50 -0.38 -3.59
C ILE A 285 -12.62 -1.10 -2.82
N LYS A 286 -12.85 -2.39 -3.13
CA LYS A 286 -13.83 -3.26 -2.45
C LYS A 286 -13.51 -3.44 -0.96
N GLY A 287 -12.23 -3.52 -0.59
CA GLY A 287 -11.79 -3.56 0.81
C GLY A 287 -12.11 -2.26 1.58
N ALA A 288 -11.89 -1.10 0.95
CA ALA A 288 -12.29 0.20 1.52
C ALA A 288 -13.81 0.29 1.72
N ILE A 289 -14.60 -0.08 0.70
CA ILE A 289 -16.06 -0.14 0.78
C ILE A 289 -16.51 -1.11 1.89
N ARG A 290 -15.95 -2.33 1.95
CA ARG A 290 -16.27 -3.32 3.00
C ARG A 290 -15.99 -2.77 4.40
N THR A 291 -14.86 -2.12 4.61
CA THR A 291 -14.51 -1.50 5.91
C THR A 291 -15.59 -0.49 6.34
N ALA A 292 -16.03 0.38 5.43
CA ALA A 292 -17.06 1.37 5.72
C ALA A 292 -18.46 0.74 5.97
N VAL A 293 -18.83 -0.29 5.21
CA VAL A 293 -20.14 -0.99 5.35
C VAL A 293 -20.19 -1.83 6.63
N VAL A 294 -19.13 -2.57 6.96
CA VAL A 294 -19.02 -3.28 8.25
C VAL A 294 -19.09 -2.28 9.40
N ASN A 295 -18.42 -1.12 9.29
CA ASN A 295 -18.50 -0.06 10.28
C ASN A 295 -19.94 0.48 10.44
N HIS A 296 -20.64 0.76 9.33
CA HIS A 296 -22.02 1.25 9.33
C HIS A 296 -22.98 0.32 10.10
N TYR A 297 -22.95 -0.99 9.82
CA TYR A 297 -23.81 -1.94 10.54
C TYR A 297 -23.34 -2.20 11.97
N THR A 298 -22.02 -2.11 12.25
CA THR A 298 -21.50 -2.19 13.62
C THR A 298 -22.01 -1.04 14.47
N GLU A 299 -21.95 0.20 13.99
CA GLU A 299 -22.53 1.36 14.68
C GLU A 299 -24.05 1.20 14.89
N LYS A 300 -24.78 0.71 13.88
CA LYS A 300 -26.24 0.50 13.93
C LYS A 300 -26.68 -0.57 14.93
N HIS A 301 -25.84 -1.55 15.22
CA HIS A 301 -26.16 -2.71 16.07
C HIS A 301 -25.19 -2.89 17.26
N LEU A 302 -24.45 -1.84 17.62
CA LEU A 302 -23.35 -1.89 18.59
C LEU A 302 -23.70 -2.59 19.92
N PRO A 303 -24.87 -2.38 20.56
CA PRO A 303 -25.21 -3.05 21.82
C PRO A 303 -25.29 -4.59 21.73
N GLY A 304 -25.61 -5.15 20.56
CA GLY A 304 -25.63 -6.59 20.34
C GLY A 304 -24.27 -7.16 19.91
N ILE A 305 -23.48 -6.37 19.19
CA ILE A 305 -22.20 -6.80 18.60
C ILE A 305 -21.04 -6.65 19.60
N GLN A 306 -21.00 -5.56 20.38
CA GLN A 306 -19.92 -5.28 21.31
C GLN A 306 -19.72 -6.38 22.37
N PRO A 307 -20.77 -6.94 23.03
CA PRO A 307 -20.58 -8.03 23.99
C PRO A 307 -20.01 -9.32 23.38
N ARG A 308 -20.22 -9.55 22.08
CA ARG A 308 -19.73 -10.73 21.35
C ARG A 308 -18.29 -10.56 20.85
N VAL A 309 -17.91 -9.34 20.47
CA VAL A 309 -16.59 -9.04 19.88
C VAL A 309 -15.57 -8.60 20.93
N GLN A 310 -15.96 -7.79 21.92
CA GLN A 310 -15.02 -7.19 22.88
C GLN A 310 -14.19 -8.23 23.68
N PRO A 311 -14.79 -9.32 24.25
CA PRO A 311 -14.00 -10.33 24.97
C PRO A 311 -12.97 -11.02 24.08
N LEU A 312 -13.28 -11.19 22.79
CA LEU A 312 -12.38 -11.80 21.81
C LEU A 312 -11.22 -10.87 21.42
N VAL A 313 -11.42 -9.55 21.48
CA VAL A 313 -10.40 -8.53 21.21
C VAL A 313 -9.38 -8.46 22.36
N ASP A 314 -9.86 -8.43 23.61
CA ASP A 314 -9.00 -8.26 24.79
C ASP A 314 -8.16 -9.51 25.11
N GLN A 315 -8.67 -10.71 24.79
CA GLN A 315 -7.94 -11.96 24.94
C GLN A 315 -6.93 -12.18 23.78
N ALA A 316 -5.63 -12.23 24.11
CA ALA A 316 -4.54 -12.27 23.14
C ALA A 316 -4.55 -13.49 22.19
N ASN A 317 -5.05 -14.64 22.64
CA ASN A 317 -5.18 -15.87 21.86
C ASN A 317 -6.35 -15.81 20.85
N THR A 318 -7.49 -15.24 21.22
CA THR A 318 -8.67 -15.13 20.34
C THR A 318 -8.63 -13.92 19.41
N ARG A 319 -7.87 -12.86 19.75
CA ARG A 319 -7.79 -11.59 19.01
C ARG A 319 -7.60 -11.75 17.51
N ARG A 320 -6.79 -12.71 17.08
CA ARG A 320 -6.53 -13.02 15.66
C ARG A 320 -7.80 -13.44 14.88
N ASN A 321 -8.85 -13.88 15.57
CA ASN A 321 -10.14 -14.28 15.00
C ASN A 321 -11.29 -13.31 15.29
N ALA A 322 -11.13 -12.32 16.20
CA ALA A 322 -12.22 -11.42 16.60
C ALA A 322 -12.86 -10.65 15.43
N TRP A 323 -12.09 -10.37 14.38
CA TRP A 323 -12.58 -9.75 13.14
C TRP A 323 -13.59 -10.62 12.37
N LYS A 324 -13.54 -11.95 12.49
CA LYS A 324 -14.50 -12.86 11.85
C LYS A 324 -15.87 -12.72 12.51
N THR A 325 -15.90 -12.74 13.83
CA THR A 325 -17.12 -12.47 14.61
C THR A 325 -17.67 -11.08 14.27
N LEU A 326 -16.81 -10.07 14.22
CA LEU A 326 -17.21 -8.71 13.83
C LEU A 326 -17.87 -8.66 12.44
N GLU A 327 -17.27 -9.28 11.42
CA GLU A 327 -17.87 -9.32 10.08
C GLU A 327 -19.15 -10.17 10.02
N THR A 328 -19.18 -11.33 10.69
CA THR A 328 -20.36 -12.20 10.78
C THR A 328 -21.57 -11.49 11.39
N GLU A 329 -21.37 -10.76 12.49
CA GLU A 329 -22.44 -10.02 13.18
C GLU A 329 -22.83 -8.74 12.40
N ALA A 330 -21.85 -8.01 11.87
CA ALA A 330 -22.07 -6.78 11.13
C ALA A 330 -22.72 -7.03 9.76
N LEU A 331 -22.39 -8.11 9.06
CA LEU A 331 -22.95 -8.45 7.74
C LEU A 331 -24.02 -9.56 7.80
N ASN A 332 -24.31 -10.10 8.99
CA ASN A 332 -25.32 -11.13 9.25
C ASN A 332 -25.17 -12.40 8.41
N PHE A 333 -23.96 -12.97 8.38
CA PHE A 333 -23.65 -14.19 7.62
C PHE A 333 -22.65 -15.08 8.38
N GLU A 334 -22.70 -16.39 8.16
CA GLU A 334 -21.75 -17.33 8.76
C GLU A 334 -20.42 -17.35 8.01
N PHE A 335 -19.28 -17.15 8.69
CA PHE A 335 -17.96 -17.16 8.04
C PHE A 335 -17.59 -18.50 7.38
N ARG A 336 -18.23 -19.61 7.82
CA ARG A 336 -18.12 -20.94 7.17
C ARG A 336 -18.95 -21.05 5.88
N GLN A 337 -19.84 -20.10 5.63
CA GLN A 337 -20.84 -20.09 4.54
C GLN A 337 -20.64 -18.85 3.68
N LEU A 338 -19.47 -18.73 3.05
CA LEU A 338 -19.08 -17.56 2.24
C LEU A 338 -20.01 -17.29 1.04
N GLN A 339 -20.85 -18.25 0.64
CA GLN A 339 -21.94 -18.03 -0.32
C GLN A 339 -23.01 -17.04 0.19
N GLU A 340 -23.06 -16.79 1.50
CA GLU A 340 -24.01 -15.90 2.18
C GLU A 340 -23.42 -14.50 2.45
N ASP A 341 -22.12 -14.28 2.22
CA ASP A 341 -21.51 -12.95 2.37
C ASP A 341 -22.11 -11.99 1.33
N PRO A 342 -22.72 -10.85 1.72
CA PRO A 342 -23.32 -9.93 0.77
C PRO A 342 -22.31 -9.31 -0.21
N PHE A 343 -21.01 -9.27 0.12
CA PHE A 343 -19.97 -8.89 -0.82
C PHE A 343 -19.68 -9.95 -1.90
N ARG A 344 -20.39 -11.09 -1.92
CA ARG A 344 -20.48 -11.96 -3.10
C ARG A 344 -21.23 -11.27 -4.25
N LEU A 345 -22.18 -10.40 -3.94
CA LEU A 345 -23.04 -9.69 -4.90
C LEU A 345 -22.50 -8.31 -5.30
N VAL A 346 -21.47 -7.82 -4.60
CA VAL A 346 -20.71 -6.60 -4.92
C VAL A 346 -19.43 -7.00 -5.66
N LYS A 347 -19.20 -6.48 -6.86
CA LYS A 347 -17.90 -6.62 -7.55
C LYS A 347 -17.34 -5.25 -7.89
N VAL A 348 -16.03 -5.16 -8.02
CA VAL A 348 -15.34 -3.95 -8.47
C VAL A 348 -14.24 -4.40 -9.42
N ALA A 349 -14.18 -3.80 -10.60
CA ALA A 349 -13.16 -4.09 -11.61
C ALA A 349 -11.76 -3.61 -11.17
N ASP A 350 -10.72 -4.27 -11.67
CA ASP A 350 -9.36 -3.73 -11.63
C ASP A 350 -9.26 -2.58 -12.66
N ALA A 351 -8.86 -1.40 -12.21
CA ALA A 351 -8.87 -0.19 -13.03
C ALA A 351 -7.48 0.12 -13.60
N GLU A 352 -7.28 -0.09 -14.90
CA GLU A 352 -6.00 0.20 -15.58
C GLU A 352 -5.73 1.72 -15.60
N LEU A 353 -4.47 2.10 -15.36
CA LEU A 353 -4.03 3.49 -15.26
C LEU A 353 -3.08 3.84 -16.42
N PRO A 354 -3.09 5.09 -16.92
CA PRO A 354 -2.06 5.57 -17.85
C PRO A 354 -0.65 5.44 -17.26
N ALA A 355 0.33 5.12 -18.11
CA ALA A 355 1.68 4.73 -17.68
C ALA A 355 2.49 5.88 -17.04
N ASP A 356 2.16 7.11 -17.40
CA ASP A 356 2.70 8.39 -16.93
C ASP A 356 2.11 8.85 -15.60
N ARG A 357 0.94 8.35 -15.20
CA ARG A 357 0.25 8.75 -13.95
C ARG A 357 0.90 8.19 -12.68
N THR A 358 2.12 7.66 -12.74
CA THR A 358 2.88 7.16 -11.57
C THR A 358 4.29 7.76 -11.46
N ARG A 359 4.68 8.18 -10.25
CA ARG A 359 6.00 8.75 -9.93
C ARG A 359 6.63 8.09 -8.70
N VAL A 360 7.95 7.92 -8.71
CA VAL A 360 8.76 7.48 -7.55
C VAL A 360 9.12 8.71 -6.70
N ASP A 361 8.47 8.84 -5.55
CA ASP A 361 8.69 9.93 -4.60
C ASP A 361 9.19 9.42 -3.24
N LYS A 362 9.78 10.36 -2.48
CA LYS A 362 10.29 10.11 -1.14
C LYS A 362 9.18 10.36 -0.12
N VAL A 363 9.04 9.43 0.81
CA VAL A 363 7.88 9.29 1.69
C VAL A 363 8.30 9.35 3.15
N TRP A 364 7.57 10.14 3.94
CA TRP A 364 8.03 10.59 5.26
C TRP A 364 6.99 10.25 6.33
N PRO A 365 7.34 9.53 7.41
CA PRO A 365 6.46 9.38 8.57
C PRO A 365 6.56 10.64 9.43
N VAL A 366 5.43 11.29 9.71
CA VAL A 366 5.35 12.56 10.43
C VAL A 366 4.44 12.40 11.66
N LYS A 367 4.89 12.90 12.81
CA LYS A 367 4.19 12.88 14.10
C LYS A 367 3.14 14.01 14.19
N ARG A 368 2.37 14.03 15.29
CA ARG A 368 1.35 15.09 15.55
C ARG A 368 1.92 16.49 15.73
N ASP A 369 3.19 16.58 16.12
CA ASP A 369 3.98 17.81 16.30
C ASP A 369 4.62 18.31 15.00
N GLY A 370 4.33 17.67 13.86
CA GLY A 370 4.93 17.98 12.56
C GLY A 370 6.35 17.44 12.36
N GLN A 371 6.96 16.77 13.35
CA GLN A 371 8.32 16.24 13.23
C GLN A 371 8.37 14.94 12.43
N GLU A 372 9.39 14.80 11.58
CA GLU A 372 9.67 13.57 10.84
C GLU A 372 10.24 12.47 11.77
N ASP A 373 9.67 11.27 11.75
CA ASP A 373 10.10 10.09 12.51
C ASP A 373 10.94 9.13 11.65
N THR A 374 11.91 9.68 10.90
CA THR A 374 12.66 8.97 9.86
C THR A 374 13.57 7.87 10.39
N ARG A 375 14.24 8.10 11.52
CA ARG A 375 15.19 7.15 12.16
C ARG A 375 16.27 6.62 11.20
N GLY A 376 16.68 7.45 10.24
CA GLY A 376 17.61 7.09 9.16
C GLY A 376 17.01 6.28 8.00
N ILE A 377 15.81 5.71 8.15
CA ILE A 377 15.15 4.90 7.12
C ILE A 377 14.62 5.81 6.01
N GLN A 378 15.32 5.81 4.87
CA GLN A 378 14.83 6.44 3.65
C GLN A 378 13.77 5.54 3.00
N MET A 379 12.65 6.12 2.57
CA MET A 379 11.54 5.37 1.96
C MET A 379 11.19 5.97 0.60
N HIS A 380 11.44 5.21 -0.46
CA HIS A 380 11.07 5.55 -1.83
C HIS A 380 9.91 4.65 -2.28
N PHE A 381 8.80 5.28 -2.69
CA PHE A 381 7.59 4.59 -3.13
C PHE A 381 7.18 5.12 -4.50
N GLU A 382 6.93 4.21 -5.43
CA GLU A 382 6.17 4.52 -6.63
C GLU A 382 4.70 4.73 -6.24
N ARG A 383 4.10 5.81 -6.72
CA ARG A 383 2.75 6.21 -6.36
C ARG A 383 1.99 6.79 -7.54
N LEU A 384 0.68 6.62 -7.52
CA LEU A 384 -0.26 7.34 -8.37
C LEU A 384 -0.21 8.85 -8.04
N LEU A 385 -0.16 9.67 -9.10
CA LEU A 385 -0.28 11.12 -9.03
C LEU A 385 -1.72 11.54 -8.68
N SER A 386 -1.88 12.77 -8.19
CA SER A 386 -3.13 13.24 -7.59
C SER A 386 -3.44 14.70 -7.89
N ARG A 387 -4.63 15.18 -7.52
CA ARG A 387 -4.95 16.62 -7.54
C ARG A 387 -3.95 17.47 -6.73
N GLY A 388 -3.34 16.88 -5.70
CA GLY A 388 -2.24 17.49 -4.95
C GLY A 388 -0.93 17.67 -5.72
N ASP A 389 -0.81 17.04 -6.90
CA ASP A 389 0.30 17.16 -7.85
C ASP A 389 -0.07 18.02 -9.08
N GLY A 390 -1.15 18.80 -9.01
CA GLY A 390 -1.65 19.58 -10.15
C GLY A 390 -2.49 18.78 -11.17
N ILE A 391 -2.64 17.46 -11.00
CA ILE A 391 -3.41 16.60 -11.92
C ILE A 391 -4.91 16.82 -11.71
N GLU A 392 -5.47 17.80 -12.42
CA GLU A 392 -6.91 18.11 -12.45
C GLU A 392 -7.65 17.40 -13.60
N ASP A 393 -6.92 17.00 -14.63
CA ASP A 393 -7.43 16.36 -15.84
C ASP A 393 -7.72 14.86 -15.61
N GLY A 394 -8.80 14.37 -16.22
CA GLY A 394 -9.09 12.94 -16.37
C GLY A 394 -8.80 12.04 -15.17
N GLY A 395 -9.75 11.91 -14.24
CA GLY A 395 -9.80 10.72 -13.39
C GLY A 395 -9.93 9.45 -14.24
N PHE A 396 -9.42 8.32 -13.74
CA PHE A 396 -9.54 7.03 -14.43
C PHE A 396 -10.94 6.42 -14.19
N VAL A 397 -11.31 5.35 -14.90
CA VAL A 397 -12.62 4.71 -14.74
C VAL A 397 -12.56 3.62 -13.67
N VAL A 398 -13.57 3.56 -12.80
CA VAL A 398 -13.83 2.44 -11.89
C VAL A 398 -15.25 1.93 -12.13
N GLU A 399 -15.40 0.61 -12.29
CA GLU A 399 -16.70 -0.03 -12.48
C GLU A 399 -17.03 -0.92 -11.28
N LEU A 400 -18.24 -0.78 -10.76
CA LEU A 400 -18.79 -1.54 -9.64
C LEU A 400 -20.06 -2.23 -10.10
N GLU A 401 -20.08 -3.57 -10.10
CA GLU A 401 -21.28 -4.36 -10.40
C GLU A 401 -22.00 -4.70 -9.09
N LEU A 402 -23.33 -4.54 -9.07
CA LEU A 402 -24.16 -4.89 -7.91
C LEU A 402 -25.38 -5.71 -8.34
N ASP A 403 -25.46 -6.95 -7.86
CA ASP A 403 -26.62 -7.82 -8.08
C ASP A 403 -27.75 -7.52 -7.08
N GLU A 404 -28.34 -6.32 -7.18
CA GLU A 404 -29.46 -5.90 -6.32
C GLU A 404 -30.71 -6.78 -6.49
N ARG A 405 -30.80 -7.51 -7.61
CA ARG A 405 -31.87 -8.48 -7.91
C ARG A 405 -31.69 -9.76 -7.11
N ALA A 406 -30.51 -10.38 -7.16
CA ALA A 406 -30.19 -11.52 -6.28
C ALA A 406 -30.21 -11.12 -4.80
N ALA A 407 -29.84 -9.88 -4.45
CA ALA A 407 -29.91 -9.38 -3.09
C ALA A 407 -31.34 -9.17 -2.56
N GLY A 408 -32.35 -9.22 -3.44
CA GLY A 408 -33.78 -9.17 -3.09
C GLY A 408 -34.55 -10.49 -3.34
N ASP A 409 -33.91 -11.52 -3.91
CA ASP A 409 -34.54 -12.81 -4.20
C ASP A 409 -34.48 -13.72 -2.95
N ALA A 410 -35.64 -14.03 -2.37
CA ALA A 410 -35.76 -14.89 -1.18
C ALA A 410 -35.16 -16.31 -1.34
N ARG A 411 -34.84 -16.74 -2.58
CA ARG A 411 -34.16 -18.02 -2.87
C ARG A 411 -32.64 -17.91 -2.75
N VAL A 412 -32.09 -16.69 -2.68
CA VAL A 412 -30.67 -16.41 -2.50
C VAL A 412 -30.43 -16.16 -1.02
N LYS A 413 -29.95 -17.19 -0.30
CA LYS A 413 -29.52 -17.02 1.09
C LYS A 413 -28.27 -16.13 1.12
N VAL A 414 -28.45 -14.90 1.59
CA VAL A 414 -27.45 -13.86 1.77
C VAL A 414 -27.68 -13.20 3.14
N GLY A 415 -26.64 -12.58 3.69
CA GLY A 415 -26.74 -11.79 4.93
C GLY A 415 -27.48 -10.47 4.72
N ARG A 416 -26.96 -9.36 5.26
CA ARG A 416 -27.59 -8.05 5.10
C ARG A 416 -27.58 -7.64 3.62
N ARG A 417 -28.77 -7.46 3.04
CA ARG A 417 -28.96 -6.88 1.70
C ARG A 417 -28.18 -5.57 1.61
N LEU A 418 -27.39 -5.44 0.54
CA LEU A 418 -26.72 -4.21 0.15
C LEU A 418 -27.41 -3.64 -1.08
N ASP A 419 -27.65 -2.34 -1.05
CA ASP A 419 -28.02 -1.50 -2.18
C ASP A 419 -26.95 -0.39 -2.34
N PHE A 420 -26.94 0.27 -3.50
CA PHE A 420 -25.95 1.32 -3.76
C PHE A 420 -26.04 2.48 -2.75
N GLU A 421 -27.24 2.89 -2.34
CA GLU A 421 -27.44 4.00 -1.40
C GLU A 421 -26.88 3.70 0.00
N THR A 422 -26.99 2.46 0.47
CA THR A 422 -26.42 1.99 1.72
C THR A 422 -24.89 1.98 1.65
N ILE A 423 -24.32 1.45 0.56
CA ILE A 423 -22.87 1.51 0.29
C ILE A 423 -22.38 2.95 0.30
N ARG A 424 -23.09 3.86 -0.36
CA ARG A 424 -22.76 5.28 -0.51
C ARG A 424 -22.81 6.03 0.81
N ARG A 425 -23.88 5.87 1.59
CA ARG A 425 -24.02 6.44 2.94
C ARG A 425 -22.95 5.93 3.89
N ALA A 426 -22.65 4.64 3.86
CA ALA A 426 -21.60 4.03 4.68
C ALA A 426 -20.23 4.64 4.37
N CYS A 427 -19.84 4.72 3.09
CA CYS A 427 -18.57 5.29 2.66
C CYS A 427 -18.45 6.77 3.05
N ILE A 428 -19.43 7.61 2.70
CA ILE A 428 -19.38 9.05 3.02
C ILE A 428 -19.32 9.27 4.53
N ARG A 429 -20.16 8.62 5.34
CA ARG A 429 -20.17 8.75 6.81
C ARG A 429 -18.81 8.38 7.41
N PHE A 430 -18.28 7.20 7.07
CA PHE A 430 -17.03 6.70 7.63
C PHE A 430 -15.84 7.58 7.23
N TYR A 431 -15.70 7.85 5.93
CA TYR A 431 -14.53 8.54 5.39
C TYR A 431 -14.55 10.07 5.61
N ALA A 432 -15.71 10.71 5.71
CA ALA A 432 -15.80 12.09 6.20
C ALA A 432 -15.31 12.20 7.66
N GLY A 433 -15.71 11.25 8.52
CA GLY A 433 -15.19 11.14 9.89
C GLY A 433 -13.69 10.91 9.93
N ARG A 434 -13.16 10.04 9.06
CA ARG A 434 -11.71 9.80 8.91
C ARG A 434 -10.95 11.09 8.51
N ILE A 435 -11.42 11.85 7.51
CA ILE A 435 -10.82 13.15 7.11
C ILE A 435 -10.81 14.12 8.29
N LEU A 436 -11.95 14.28 8.97
CA LEU A 436 -12.08 15.27 10.04
C LEU A 436 -11.18 14.95 11.24
N ALA A 437 -11.09 13.67 11.63
CA ALA A 437 -10.19 13.22 12.68
C ALA A 437 -8.71 13.36 12.28
N GLU A 438 -8.35 13.05 11.03
CA GLU A 438 -6.99 13.25 10.51
C GLU A 438 -6.59 14.73 10.50
N ARG A 439 -7.46 15.63 10.01
CA ARG A 439 -7.25 17.08 10.07
C ARG A 439 -7.00 17.54 11.50
N ARG A 440 -7.92 17.22 12.42
CA ARG A 440 -7.86 17.66 13.83
C ARG A 440 -6.58 17.22 14.55
N ARG A 441 -5.97 16.10 14.15
CA ARG A 441 -4.87 15.44 14.88
C ARG A 441 -3.48 15.64 14.27
N PHE A 442 -3.40 16.07 13.00
CA PHE A 442 -2.12 16.23 12.27
C PHE A 442 -2.03 17.50 11.41
N PHE A 443 -3.15 18.18 11.14
CA PHE A 443 -3.22 19.31 10.20
C PHE A 443 -4.14 20.44 10.70
N ALA A 444 -4.14 20.70 12.01
CA ALA A 444 -5.02 21.69 12.64
C ALA A 444 -4.81 23.10 12.05
N ASP A 445 -3.57 23.45 11.73
CA ASP A 445 -3.14 24.76 11.24
C ASP A 445 -3.18 24.91 9.71
N ALA A 446 -3.54 23.86 8.97
CA ALA A 446 -3.67 23.94 7.51
C ALA A 446 -4.74 24.95 7.08
N ARG A 447 -4.40 25.84 6.14
CA ARG A 447 -5.30 26.88 5.59
C ARG A 447 -5.15 26.96 4.05
N PRO A 448 -6.24 26.87 3.27
CA PRO A 448 -7.53 26.26 3.66
C PRO A 448 -7.34 24.75 3.96
N PRO A 449 -8.12 24.16 4.88
CA PRO A 449 -7.85 22.82 5.38
C PRO A 449 -8.02 21.70 4.34
N GLU A 450 -8.83 21.90 3.30
CA GLU A 450 -8.97 21.00 2.16
C GLU A 450 -7.76 20.96 1.22
N ALA A 451 -6.82 21.92 1.33
CA ALA A 451 -5.61 21.95 0.49
C ALA A 451 -4.71 20.73 0.72
N ILE A 452 -4.45 20.37 1.98
CA ILE A 452 -3.59 19.22 2.33
C ILE A 452 -4.27 17.86 2.05
N PHE A 453 -5.53 17.87 1.60
CA PHE A 453 -6.23 16.70 1.07
C PHE A 453 -6.40 16.75 -0.46
N GLY A 454 -5.81 17.72 -1.17
CA GLY A 454 -6.01 17.95 -2.62
C GLY A 454 -7.47 18.18 -3.03
N ALA A 455 -8.31 18.58 -2.07
CA ALA A 455 -9.76 18.54 -2.17
C ALA A 455 -10.40 19.93 -2.37
N ARG A 456 -9.59 20.97 -2.64
CA ARG A 456 -10.07 22.32 -3.03
C ARG A 456 -11.11 22.19 -4.17
N GLY A 457 -12.23 22.88 -4.02
CA GLY A 457 -13.38 22.84 -4.94
C GLY A 457 -14.33 21.65 -4.75
N LEU A 458 -13.85 20.51 -4.25
CA LEU A 458 -14.62 19.26 -4.15
C LEU A 458 -15.16 18.99 -2.73
N ILE A 459 -14.40 19.40 -1.70
CA ILE A 459 -14.70 19.16 -0.29
C ILE A 459 -14.35 20.42 0.52
N LYS A 460 -15.28 20.88 1.36
CA LYS A 460 -15.10 22.00 2.30
C LYS A 460 -15.08 21.47 3.74
N ILE A 461 -13.96 21.62 4.43
CA ILE A 461 -13.75 21.02 5.77
C ILE A 461 -13.91 22.09 6.86
N ASN A 462 -15.11 22.14 7.45
CA ASN A 462 -15.41 23.02 8.59
C ASN A 462 -14.86 22.39 9.90
N PRO A 463 -14.90 23.09 11.07
CA PRO A 463 -14.42 22.54 12.33
C PRO A 463 -15.05 21.20 12.73
N ASP A 464 -16.36 21.03 12.54
CA ASP A 464 -17.15 19.87 13.01
C ASP A 464 -17.83 19.06 11.89
N LYS A 465 -17.82 19.55 10.64
CA LYS A 465 -18.44 18.83 9.52
C LYS A 465 -17.67 19.01 8.22
N VAL A 466 -17.49 17.88 7.52
CA VAL A 466 -17.07 17.86 6.12
C VAL A 466 -18.31 18.06 5.26
N LEU A 467 -18.31 19.11 4.44
CA LEU A 467 -19.28 19.28 3.37
C LEU A 467 -18.62 18.83 2.07
N VAL A 468 -19.32 18.01 1.29
CA VAL A 468 -18.84 17.51 -0.01
C VAL A 468 -19.65 18.22 -1.09
N ALA A 469 -19.12 18.38 -2.31
CA ALA A 469 -19.89 18.97 -3.41
C ALA A 469 -21.20 18.18 -3.67
N LYS A 470 -22.25 18.87 -4.13
CA LYS A 470 -23.60 18.27 -4.24
C LYS A 470 -23.62 17.00 -5.13
N SER A 471 -22.89 17.03 -6.25
CA SER A 471 -22.67 15.85 -7.12
C SER A 471 -22.20 14.63 -6.34
N ILE A 472 -21.23 14.83 -5.45
CA ILE A 472 -20.62 13.79 -4.60
C ILE A 472 -21.59 13.39 -3.48
N GLN A 473 -22.30 14.34 -2.86
CA GLN A 473 -23.29 14.07 -1.81
C GLN A 473 -24.51 13.30 -2.30
N GLU A 474 -24.83 13.34 -3.58
CA GLU A 474 -25.94 12.61 -4.19
C GLU A 474 -25.48 11.32 -4.87
N ARG A 475 -24.32 11.33 -5.56
CA ARG A 475 -23.90 10.25 -6.48
C ARG A 475 -22.44 9.79 -6.35
N GLY A 476 -21.68 10.26 -5.36
CA GLY A 476 -20.26 9.93 -5.23
C GLY A 476 -19.92 9.03 -4.03
N LEU A 477 -18.72 8.44 -4.07
CA LEU A 477 -18.10 7.71 -2.97
C LEU A 477 -16.79 8.41 -2.58
N LEU A 478 -16.68 8.83 -1.32
CA LEU A 478 -15.38 9.19 -0.73
C LEU A 478 -14.77 7.93 -0.12
N LEU A 479 -13.53 7.62 -0.47
CA LEU A 479 -12.80 6.42 -0.03
C LEU A 479 -11.37 6.75 0.42
N ARG A 480 -10.76 5.83 1.16
CA ARG A 480 -9.31 5.80 1.36
C ARG A 480 -8.78 4.40 1.03
N VAL A 481 -7.86 4.33 0.07
CA VAL A 481 -7.39 3.08 -0.54
C VAL A 481 -5.88 2.93 -0.50
N GLY A 482 -5.42 1.68 -0.54
CA GLY A 482 -4.01 1.33 -0.62
C GLY A 482 -3.23 1.46 0.69
N ARG A 483 -1.90 1.32 0.58
CA ARG A 483 -0.97 1.46 1.70
C ARG A 483 -1.04 2.87 2.27
N PHE A 484 -0.75 3.00 3.55
CA PHE A 484 -0.80 4.28 4.27
C PHE A 484 -2.22 4.91 4.34
N SER A 485 -3.27 4.11 4.11
CA SER A 485 -4.62 4.44 4.59
C SER A 485 -4.72 4.55 6.12
N HIS A 486 -3.69 4.06 6.83
CA HIS A 486 -3.55 4.01 8.29
C HIS A 486 -4.58 3.12 9.02
N PHE A 487 -4.24 2.76 10.26
CA PHE A 487 -5.00 1.84 11.10
C PHE A 487 -6.47 2.28 11.24
N GLU A 488 -6.70 3.58 11.43
CA GLU A 488 -8.02 4.16 11.64
C GLU A 488 -8.97 4.02 10.45
N SER A 489 -8.48 3.79 9.23
CA SER A 489 -9.28 3.62 8.00
C SER A 489 -9.39 2.16 7.56
N LEU A 490 -8.79 1.23 8.30
CA LEU A 490 -8.74 -0.23 8.04
C LEU A 490 -9.34 -1.03 9.22
N SER A 491 -10.16 -0.38 10.05
CA SER A 491 -10.76 -0.96 11.24
C SER A 491 -11.98 -0.16 11.70
N VAL A 492 -12.88 -0.82 12.42
CA VAL A 492 -14.22 -0.33 12.80
C VAL A 492 -14.21 0.47 14.10
N ASP A 493 -14.91 1.61 14.14
CA ASP A 493 -15.03 2.47 15.32
C ASP A 493 -15.69 1.77 16.52
N HIS A 494 -15.49 2.32 17.71
CA HIS A 494 -15.86 1.77 19.03
C HIS A 494 -15.17 0.44 19.42
N LEU A 495 -14.90 -0.46 18.48
CA LEU A 495 -14.23 -1.76 18.70
C LEU A 495 -12.75 -1.76 18.24
N ARG A 496 -12.24 -0.62 17.74
CA ARG A 496 -10.87 -0.45 17.26
C ARG A 496 -9.85 -0.51 18.40
N GLN A 497 -9.08 -1.60 18.46
CA GLN A 497 -7.96 -1.72 19.39
C GLN A 497 -6.70 -2.27 18.71
N GLY A 498 -5.61 -1.49 18.72
CA GLY A 498 -4.29 -1.85 18.22
C GLY A 498 -3.24 -1.81 19.35
N TRP A 499 -1.98 -2.10 19.00
CA TRP A 499 -0.85 -2.10 19.95
C TRP A 499 0.30 -1.24 19.44
N ASN A 500 0.77 -0.28 20.24
CA ASN A 500 1.99 0.45 19.97
C ASN A 500 3.16 -0.24 20.66
N VAL A 501 3.98 -0.95 19.87
CA VAL A 501 5.15 -1.71 20.36
C VAL A 501 6.16 -0.82 21.10
N GLN A 502 6.36 0.42 20.63
CA GLN A 502 7.37 1.34 21.15
C GLN A 502 6.93 1.96 22.48
N ALA A 503 5.67 2.39 22.56
CA ALA A 503 5.06 2.92 23.78
C ALA A 503 4.50 1.83 24.72
N ARG A 504 4.70 0.55 24.37
CA ARG A 504 4.24 -0.67 25.09
C ARG A 504 2.81 -0.57 25.63
N ARG A 505 1.88 -0.05 24.83
CA ARG A 505 0.49 0.18 25.23
C ARG A 505 -0.50 -0.10 24.10
N SER A 506 -1.73 -0.39 24.48
CA SER A 506 -2.88 -0.38 23.56
C SER A 506 -3.09 1.02 22.98
N ILE A 507 -3.59 1.08 21.74
CA ILE A 507 -3.96 2.32 21.06
C ILE A 507 -5.28 2.13 20.32
N THR A 508 -6.16 3.12 20.41
CA THR A 508 -7.36 3.23 19.57
C THR A 508 -7.08 3.96 18.25
N GLU A 509 -5.94 4.64 18.12
CA GLU A 509 -5.58 5.45 16.95
C GLU A 509 -4.06 5.51 16.71
N GLY A 510 -3.63 5.84 15.49
CA GLY A 510 -2.22 6.05 15.15
C GLY A 510 -1.63 7.34 15.73
N SER A 511 -0.31 7.35 15.95
CA SER A 511 0.46 8.50 16.46
C SER A 511 1.20 9.30 15.36
N SER A 512 1.17 8.82 14.12
CA SER A 512 1.83 9.43 12.96
C SER A 512 0.98 9.29 11.69
N ARG A 513 1.37 10.04 10.66
CA ARG A 513 0.88 9.94 9.28
C ARG A 513 2.03 9.84 8.30
N THR A 514 1.83 9.09 7.24
CA THR A 514 2.82 8.93 6.18
C THR A 514 2.46 9.90 5.07
N LEU A 515 3.37 10.82 4.78
CA LEU A 515 3.16 11.94 3.86
C LEU A 515 4.06 11.84 2.63
N CYS A 516 3.60 12.40 1.52
CA CYS A 516 4.44 12.68 0.35
C CYS A 516 4.46 14.19 0.08
N ARG A 517 5.62 14.70 -0.33
CA ARG A 517 5.77 16.04 -0.88
C ARG A 517 5.23 16.05 -2.31
N CYS A 518 4.16 16.82 -2.52
CA CYS A 518 3.52 17.02 -3.82
C CYS A 518 3.71 18.49 -4.20
N ARG A 519 3.89 18.79 -5.49
CA ARG A 519 4.03 20.16 -5.98
C ARG A 519 2.77 20.53 -6.76
N SER A 520 2.23 21.71 -6.48
CA SER A 520 1.26 22.37 -7.37
C SER A 520 2.03 23.18 -8.39
N ASP A 521 1.78 22.96 -9.68
CA ASP A 521 2.49 23.67 -10.76
C ASP A 521 2.24 25.19 -10.75
N THR A 522 1.18 25.66 -10.09
CA THR A 522 0.86 27.09 -9.93
C THR A 522 1.80 27.84 -8.98
N ASP A 523 2.24 27.19 -7.89
CA ASP A 523 2.88 27.87 -6.75
C ASP A 523 4.36 27.45 -6.60
N GLY A 524 4.77 26.33 -7.21
CA GLY A 524 6.09 25.71 -7.06
C GLY A 524 6.40 25.13 -5.67
N ALA A 525 5.70 25.62 -4.64
CA ALA A 525 5.79 25.18 -3.26
C ALA A 525 5.37 23.71 -3.10
N SER A 526 6.18 22.96 -2.35
CA SER A 526 5.92 21.56 -2.03
C SER A 526 5.01 21.45 -0.81
N MET A 527 3.80 20.93 -0.99
CA MET A 527 2.85 20.63 0.10
C MET A 527 2.98 19.16 0.55
N ALA A 528 2.91 18.91 1.86
CA ALA A 528 2.98 17.55 2.40
C ALA A 528 1.57 16.96 2.57
N LEU A 529 1.20 15.98 1.74
CA LEU A 529 -0.14 15.38 1.71
C LEU A 529 -0.12 13.96 2.31
N PRO A 530 -1.15 13.54 3.06
CA PRO A 530 -1.30 12.17 3.54
C PRO A 530 -1.79 11.25 2.43
N PHE A 531 -1.37 9.99 2.44
CA PHE A 531 -1.73 9.02 1.39
C PHE A 531 -3.18 8.52 1.45
N GLY A 532 -3.69 8.13 0.27
CA GLY A 532 -4.77 7.17 0.08
C GLY A 532 -6.12 7.75 -0.35
N TRP A 533 -6.30 9.07 -0.37
CA TRP A 533 -7.63 9.67 -0.54
C TRP A 533 -8.10 9.63 -2.00
N LEU A 534 -9.24 8.96 -2.23
CA LEU A 534 -9.84 8.75 -3.54
C LEU A 534 -11.30 9.21 -3.52
N LEU A 535 -11.67 10.00 -4.54
CA LEU A 535 -13.05 10.35 -4.84
C LEU A 535 -13.52 9.53 -6.04
N LEU A 536 -14.72 8.95 -5.97
CA LEU A 536 -15.43 8.38 -7.10
C LEU A 536 -16.70 9.21 -7.35
N GLU A 537 -16.94 9.62 -8.60
CA GLU A 537 -18.15 10.35 -9.03
C GLU A 537 -18.88 9.53 -10.10
N LEU A 538 -20.15 9.17 -9.87
CA LEU A 538 -20.91 8.32 -10.80
C LEU A 538 -21.21 9.07 -12.12
N GLU A 539 -20.68 8.57 -13.22
CA GLU A 539 -20.95 9.08 -14.58
C GLU A 539 -22.25 8.50 -15.15
N GLY A 540 -22.52 7.21 -14.86
CA GLY A 540 -23.72 6.52 -15.34
C GLY A 540 -23.90 5.15 -14.70
N GLN A 541 -25.06 4.55 -14.96
CA GLN A 541 -25.40 3.19 -14.57
C GLN A 541 -26.13 2.47 -15.72
N SER A 542 -25.94 1.16 -15.84
CA SER A 542 -26.56 0.28 -16.85
C SER A 542 -26.98 -1.06 -16.27
#